data_AF-A4J1F3-F1
#
_entry.id   AF-A4J1F3-F1
#
_cell.length_a   1.000
_cell.length_b   1.000
_cell.length_c   1.000
_cell.angle_alpha   90.00
_cell.angle_beta   90.00
_cell.angle_gamma   90.00
#
_symmetry.space_group_name_H-M   'P 1'
#
loop_
_entity.id
_entity.type
_entity.pdbx_description
1 polymer ?
#
loop_
_entity_poly.entity_id
_entity_poly.type
_entity_poly.pdbx_seq_one_letter_code
_entity_poly.pdbx_strand_id
1 'polypeptide(L)'
;MEVITFNDAGEKVNQLINKFGQNIQHCYQCGKCTAGCPVAFAMDIAPNQIIRMLQLGLLDEALRSETIWLCATCSTCSTRCPKGFDLAKLMDSLRSYALQQGIKPNGRGRNVSLFNQLFLDSLRKYGRTYEMGLMLKYNLNLHTPFKDAMLGLDMFSRGKLKLAPERIKGSKDILQIMENIKKLEMK
;
A
#
# COMPACT_ATOMS: atom_id res chain seq x y z
N MET A 1 -6.50 -23.71 -29.01
CA MET A 1 -5.79 -22.44 -28.83
C MET A 1 -4.83 -22.65 -27.68
N GLU A 2 -3.56 -22.90 -28.02
CA GLU A 2 -2.55 -23.41 -27.11
C GLU A 2 -2.29 -22.42 -25.98
N VAL A 3 -2.38 -22.93 -24.76
CA VAL A 3 -2.07 -22.22 -23.53
C VAL A 3 -0.56 -21.97 -23.57
N ILE A 4 -0.15 -20.70 -23.69
CA ILE A 4 1.23 -20.27 -23.55
C ILE A 4 1.72 -20.83 -22.21
N THR A 5 2.65 -21.79 -22.26
CA THR A 5 3.32 -22.34 -21.10
C THR A 5 4.10 -21.20 -20.45
N PHE A 6 3.55 -20.65 -19.38
CA PHE A 6 4.27 -19.74 -18.53
C PHE A 6 5.38 -20.54 -17.81
N ASN A 7 6.60 -20.01 -17.82
CA ASN A 7 7.67 -20.35 -16.86
C ASN A 7 7.13 -20.38 -15.41
N ASP A 8 7.88 -20.93 -14.45
CA ASP A 8 7.58 -20.95 -13.00
C ASP A 8 7.01 -19.63 -12.45
N ALA A 9 7.40 -18.49 -13.02
CA ALA A 9 6.89 -17.15 -12.68
C ALA A 9 5.41 -16.95 -13.03
N GLY A 10 4.94 -17.39 -14.20
CA GLY A 10 3.53 -17.19 -14.57
C GLY A 10 2.58 -18.19 -13.91
N GLU A 11 3.08 -19.34 -13.42
CA GLU A 11 2.30 -20.19 -12.52
C GLU A 11 2.05 -19.50 -11.17
N LYS A 12 3.07 -18.86 -10.59
CA LYS A 12 2.91 -18.03 -9.37
C LYS A 12 1.96 -16.85 -9.59
N VAL A 13 2.04 -16.19 -10.73
CA VAL A 13 1.12 -15.11 -11.10
C VAL A 13 -0.31 -15.64 -11.18
N ASN A 14 -0.54 -16.76 -11.86
CA ASN A 14 -1.86 -17.36 -11.96
C ASN A 14 -2.40 -17.81 -10.59
N GLN A 15 -1.57 -18.39 -9.72
CA GLN A 15 -1.97 -18.74 -8.34
C GLN A 15 -2.36 -17.51 -7.52
N LEU A 16 -1.55 -16.45 -7.58
CA LEU A 16 -1.80 -15.17 -6.93
C LEU A 16 -3.13 -14.58 -7.41
N ILE A 17 -3.36 -14.58 -8.72
CA ILE A 17 -4.56 -14.04 -9.37
C ILE A 17 -5.81 -14.88 -9.07
N ASN A 18 -5.69 -16.20 -9.10
CA ASN A 18 -6.77 -17.13 -8.77
C ASN A 18 -7.19 -16.98 -7.31
N LYS A 19 -6.24 -16.74 -6.39
CA LYS A 19 -6.54 -16.41 -4.98
C LYS A 19 -7.40 -15.14 -4.85
N PHE A 20 -7.27 -14.19 -5.78
CA PHE A 20 -8.02 -12.92 -5.76
C PHE A 20 -9.34 -12.94 -6.56
N GLY A 21 -9.59 -14.00 -7.32
CA GLY A 21 -10.86 -14.22 -8.03
C GLY A 21 -11.08 -13.31 -9.25
N GLN A 22 -10.01 -12.77 -9.85
CA GLN A 22 -10.13 -11.88 -11.01
C GLN A 22 -9.17 -12.27 -12.12
N ASN A 23 -9.66 -12.63 -13.31
CA ASN A 23 -8.79 -12.96 -14.42
C ASN A 23 -8.18 -11.69 -15.06
N ILE A 24 -6.88 -11.44 -14.84
CA ILE A 24 -6.18 -10.28 -15.42
C ILE A 24 -6.10 -10.32 -16.94
N GLN A 25 -6.25 -11.50 -17.56
CA GLN A 25 -6.15 -11.66 -19.01
C GLN A 25 -7.29 -10.94 -19.74
N HIS A 26 -8.39 -10.61 -19.04
CA HIS A 26 -9.48 -9.80 -19.59
C HIS A 26 -9.16 -8.31 -19.70
N CYS A 27 -8.08 -7.82 -19.08
CA CYS A 27 -7.68 -6.43 -19.18
C CYS A 27 -7.11 -6.13 -20.57
N TYR A 28 -7.81 -5.29 -21.34
CA TYR A 28 -7.39 -4.88 -22.69
C TYR A 28 -6.63 -3.54 -22.72
N GLN A 29 -6.09 -3.10 -21.58
CA GLN A 29 -5.20 -1.92 -21.49
C GLN A 29 -5.84 -0.58 -21.92
N CYS A 30 -7.11 -0.35 -21.56
CA CYS A 30 -7.83 0.90 -21.87
C CYS A 30 -7.27 2.18 -21.23
N GLY A 31 -6.39 2.08 -20.23
CA GLY A 31 -5.78 3.23 -19.54
C GLY A 31 -6.70 4.05 -18.62
N LYS A 32 -8.01 3.76 -18.50
CA LYS A 32 -8.93 4.51 -17.62
C LYS A 32 -8.49 4.56 -16.17
N CYS A 33 -7.91 3.47 -15.66
CA CYS A 33 -7.38 3.42 -14.30
C CYS A 33 -6.22 4.40 -14.09
N THR A 34 -5.37 4.58 -15.10
CA THR A 34 -4.26 5.53 -15.08
C THR A 34 -4.74 6.96 -15.20
N ALA A 35 -5.60 7.24 -16.19
CA ALA A 35 -6.17 8.58 -16.38
C ALA A 35 -6.99 9.05 -15.17
N GLY A 36 -7.64 8.13 -14.45
CA GLY A 36 -8.41 8.44 -13.26
C GLY A 36 -7.61 8.46 -11.94
N CYS A 37 -6.32 8.10 -11.96
CA CYS A 37 -5.54 7.96 -10.74
C CYS A 37 -5.04 9.32 -10.26
N PRO A 38 -5.39 9.77 -9.03
CA PRO A 38 -4.96 11.07 -8.53
C PRO A 38 -3.45 11.13 -8.20
N VAL A 39 -2.80 9.98 -8.05
CA VAL A 39 -1.39 9.86 -7.68
C VAL A 39 -0.50 9.34 -8.81
N ALA A 40 -1.03 9.22 -10.04
CA ALA A 40 -0.27 8.73 -11.20
C ALA A 40 1.00 9.57 -11.46
N PHE A 41 0.95 10.88 -11.21
CA PHE A 41 2.10 11.78 -11.40
C PHE A 41 3.32 11.43 -10.53
N ALA A 42 3.11 10.71 -9.42
CA ALA A 42 4.16 10.32 -8.49
C ALA A 42 4.65 8.88 -8.68
N MET A 43 3.93 8.08 -9.47
CA MET A 43 4.22 6.67 -9.73
C MET A 43 5.38 6.52 -10.73
N ASP A 44 6.15 5.45 -10.58
CA ASP A 44 7.23 5.06 -11.51
C ASP A 44 6.67 4.47 -12.81
N ILE A 45 5.56 3.75 -12.74
CA ILE A 45 4.82 3.22 -13.88
C ILE A 45 3.32 3.41 -13.70
N ALA A 46 2.58 3.40 -14.79
CA ALA A 46 1.14 3.60 -14.74
C ALA A 46 0.41 2.37 -14.12
N PRO A 47 -0.71 2.56 -13.41
CA PRO A 47 -1.48 1.46 -12.83
C PRO A 47 -1.89 0.36 -13.83
N ASN A 48 -2.19 0.72 -15.09
CA ASN A 48 -2.49 -0.28 -16.13
C ASN A 48 -1.24 -1.08 -16.55
N GLN A 49 -0.05 -0.49 -16.47
CA GLN A 49 1.21 -1.15 -16.80
C GLN A 49 1.56 -2.23 -15.77
N ILE A 50 1.20 -2.06 -14.49
CA ILE A 50 1.30 -3.15 -13.50
C ILE A 50 0.50 -4.37 -13.96
N ILE A 51 -0.75 -4.17 -14.41
CA ILE A 51 -1.57 -5.29 -14.92
C ILE A 51 -0.89 -5.91 -16.15
N ARG A 52 -0.30 -5.09 -17.02
CA ARG A 52 0.41 -5.59 -18.21
C ARG A 52 1.63 -6.42 -17.83
N MET A 53 2.42 -6.00 -16.85
CA MET A 53 3.55 -6.77 -16.33
C MET A 53 3.09 -8.14 -15.83
N LEU A 54 2.01 -8.18 -15.05
CA LEU A 54 1.45 -9.45 -14.60
C LEU A 54 0.96 -10.33 -15.76
N GLN A 55 0.33 -9.76 -16.78
CA GLN A 55 -0.10 -10.51 -17.98
C GLN A 55 1.09 -11.15 -18.71
N LEU A 56 2.25 -10.48 -18.67
CA LEU A 56 3.49 -10.94 -19.28
C LEU A 56 4.32 -11.88 -18.37
N GLY A 57 3.84 -12.18 -17.16
CA GLY A 57 4.56 -13.01 -16.19
C GLY A 57 5.71 -12.29 -15.45
N LEU A 58 5.81 -10.96 -15.57
CA LEU A 58 6.83 -10.11 -14.95
C LEU A 58 6.45 -9.75 -13.51
N LEU A 59 6.31 -10.78 -12.67
CA LEU A 59 5.88 -10.61 -11.28
C LEU A 59 6.91 -9.85 -10.45
N ASP A 60 8.18 -10.23 -10.57
CA ASP A 60 9.26 -9.67 -9.75
C ASP A 60 9.44 -8.17 -10.02
N GLU A 61 9.29 -7.74 -11.26
CA GLU A 61 9.29 -6.34 -11.68
C GLU A 61 8.08 -5.60 -11.11
N ALA A 62 6.89 -6.19 -11.18
CA ALA A 62 5.67 -5.59 -10.62
C ALA A 62 5.78 -5.42 -9.09
N LEU A 63 6.37 -6.38 -8.37
CA LEU A 63 6.57 -6.32 -6.92
C LEU A 63 7.64 -5.30 -6.49
N ARG A 64 8.59 -4.98 -7.36
CA ARG A 64 9.65 -3.98 -7.12
C ARG A 64 9.26 -2.57 -7.52
N SER A 65 8.12 -2.39 -8.18
CA SER A 65 7.64 -1.07 -8.59
C SER A 65 7.21 -0.20 -7.41
N GLU A 66 7.50 1.10 -7.46
CA GLU A 66 7.01 2.06 -6.46
C GLU A 66 5.48 2.21 -6.51
N THR A 67 4.87 1.93 -7.65
CA THR A 67 3.43 2.08 -7.92
C THR A 67 2.55 1.33 -6.92
N ILE A 68 2.91 0.10 -6.56
CA ILE A 68 2.13 -0.69 -5.60
C ILE A 68 2.18 -0.07 -4.19
N TRP A 69 3.24 0.66 -3.87
CA TRP A 69 3.44 1.34 -2.58
C TRP A 69 2.78 2.71 -2.55
N LEU A 70 2.79 3.43 -3.67
CA LEU A 70 2.19 4.75 -3.80
C LEU A 70 0.67 4.72 -4.01
N CYS A 71 0.11 3.57 -4.40
CA CYS A 71 -1.33 3.39 -4.52
C CYS A 71 -2.04 3.73 -3.19
N ALA A 72 -2.87 4.78 -3.22
CA ALA A 72 -3.66 5.22 -2.08
C ALA A 72 -4.92 4.37 -1.81
N THR A 73 -5.13 3.28 -2.56
CA THR A 73 -6.31 2.40 -2.45
C THR A 73 -7.65 3.18 -2.48
N CYS A 74 -7.72 4.26 -3.26
CA CYS A 74 -8.90 5.12 -3.35
C CYS A 74 -10.06 4.55 -4.18
N SER A 75 -9.89 3.35 -4.74
CA SER A 75 -10.89 2.61 -5.54
C SER A 75 -11.42 3.28 -6.83
N THR A 76 -10.94 4.48 -7.19
CA THR A 76 -11.37 5.18 -8.42
C THR A 76 -11.15 4.34 -9.68
N CYS A 77 -10.01 3.65 -9.75
CA CYS A 77 -9.68 2.76 -10.87
C CYS A 77 -10.63 1.56 -10.94
N SER A 78 -10.99 0.98 -9.80
CA SER A 78 -11.89 -0.18 -9.71
C SER A 78 -13.31 0.19 -10.16
N THR A 79 -13.84 1.32 -9.69
CA THR A 79 -15.20 1.78 -10.03
C THR A 79 -15.36 2.14 -11.50
N ARG A 80 -14.31 2.65 -12.14
CA ARG A 80 -14.36 3.10 -13.55
C ARG A 80 -13.96 2.03 -14.55
N CYS A 81 -13.61 0.82 -14.09
CA CYS A 81 -13.16 -0.24 -14.97
C CYS A 81 -14.32 -0.83 -15.78
N PRO A 82 -14.31 -0.75 -17.12
CA PRO A 82 -15.37 -1.32 -17.96
C PRO A 82 -15.39 -2.86 -17.94
N LYS A 83 -14.35 -3.50 -17.42
CA LYS A 83 -14.27 -4.96 -17.21
C LYS A 83 -14.57 -5.37 -15.76
N GLY A 84 -14.90 -4.43 -14.87
CA GLY A 84 -15.15 -4.73 -13.45
C GLY A 84 -13.91 -5.18 -12.69
N PHE A 85 -12.71 -4.84 -13.17
CA PHE A 85 -11.45 -5.20 -12.50
C PHE A 85 -11.23 -4.33 -11.26
N ASP A 86 -11.10 -4.95 -10.09
CA ASP A 86 -10.76 -4.28 -8.84
C ASP A 86 -9.23 -4.17 -8.68
N LEU A 87 -8.71 -3.12 -9.32
CA LEU A 87 -7.28 -2.79 -9.32
C LEU A 87 -6.78 -2.31 -7.96
N ALA A 88 -7.63 -1.64 -7.18
CA ALA A 88 -7.25 -1.18 -5.83
C ALA A 88 -6.91 -2.38 -4.93
N LYS A 89 -7.77 -3.42 -4.94
CA LYS A 89 -7.50 -4.68 -4.24
C LYS A 89 -6.27 -5.41 -4.77
N LEU A 90 -6.06 -5.43 -6.09
CA LEU A 90 -4.86 -6.02 -6.68
C LEU A 90 -3.58 -5.33 -6.17
N MET A 91 -3.54 -3.99 -6.16
CA MET A 91 -2.37 -3.23 -5.70
C MET A 91 -2.04 -3.50 -4.24
N ASP A 92 -3.06 -3.53 -3.37
CA ASP A 92 -2.90 -3.84 -1.96
C ASP A 92 -2.39 -5.29 -1.77
N SER A 93 -2.93 -6.21 -2.55
CA SER A 93 -2.52 -7.61 -2.55
C SER A 93 -1.07 -7.81 -2.98
N LEU A 94 -0.62 -7.11 -4.02
CA LEU A 94 0.78 -7.13 -4.47
C LEU A 94 1.71 -6.59 -3.39
N ARG A 95 1.30 -5.53 -2.68
CA ARG A 95 2.06 -4.96 -1.56
C ARG A 95 2.22 -5.97 -0.42
N SER A 96 1.14 -6.63 -0.03
CA SER A 96 1.16 -7.68 0.99
C SER A 96 2.03 -8.87 0.57
N TYR A 97 1.92 -9.31 -0.69
CA TYR A 97 2.75 -10.37 -1.22
C TYR A 97 4.24 -9.99 -1.28
N ALA A 98 4.58 -8.75 -1.68
CA ALA A 98 5.94 -8.24 -1.68
C ALA A 98 6.56 -8.30 -0.28
N LEU A 99 5.80 -7.91 0.77
CA LEU A 99 6.23 -8.02 2.16
C LEU A 99 6.47 -9.47 2.58
N GLN A 100 5.59 -10.40 2.21
CA GLN A 100 5.75 -11.84 2.50
C GLN A 100 7.00 -12.44 1.84
N GLN A 101 7.34 -11.97 0.64
CA GLN A 101 8.57 -12.37 -0.07
C GLN A 101 9.83 -11.64 0.43
N GLY A 102 9.72 -10.77 1.44
CA GLY A 102 10.84 -9.99 1.96
C GLY A 102 11.33 -8.88 1.01
N ILE A 103 10.55 -8.54 -0.02
CA ILE A 103 10.86 -7.47 -0.96
C ILE A 103 10.63 -6.13 -0.26
N LYS A 104 11.71 -5.37 -0.12
CA LYS A 104 11.66 -4.05 0.52
C LYS A 104 11.25 -2.98 -0.51
N PRO A 105 10.40 -2.02 -0.11
CA PRO A 105 10.08 -0.88 -0.95
C PRO A 105 11.33 -0.04 -1.24
N ASN A 106 11.40 0.50 -2.45
CA ASN A 106 12.43 1.41 -2.93
C ASN A 106 11.86 2.84 -3.10
N GLY A 107 12.74 3.79 -3.42
CA GLY A 107 12.38 5.17 -3.75
C GLY A 107 11.41 5.82 -2.75
N ARG A 108 10.33 6.41 -3.27
CA ARG A 108 9.27 7.03 -2.47
C ARG A 108 8.42 6.00 -1.72
N GLY A 109 8.31 4.77 -2.26
CA GLY A 109 7.63 3.66 -1.58
C GLY A 109 8.21 3.35 -0.21
N ARG A 110 9.52 3.55 -0.01
CA ARG A 110 10.18 3.40 1.31
C ARG A 110 9.58 4.34 2.34
N ASN A 111 9.36 5.59 1.96
CA ASN A 111 8.82 6.61 2.86
C ASN A 111 7.37 6.28 3.25
N VAL A 112 6.56 5.84 2.28
CA VAL A 112 5.17 5.41 2.53
C VAL A 112 5.13 4.20 3.47
N SER A 113 5.97 3.21 3.21
CA SER A 113 6.03 2.01 4.06
C SER A 113 6.50 2.32 5.49
N LEU A 114 7.52 3.17 5.64
CA LEU A 114 7.99 3.65 6.95
C LEU A 114 6.88 4.39 7.70
N PHE A 115 6.18 5.32 7.03
CA PHE A 115 5.07 6.05 7.64
C PHE A 115 3.98 5.09 8.12
N ASN A 116 3.58 4.13 7.28
CA ASN A 116 2.58 3.13 7.63
C ASN A 116 3.00 2.27 8.82
N GLN A 117 4.27 1.85 8.88
CA GLN A 117 4.80 1.08 10.02
C GLN A 117 4.73 1.88 11.32
N LEU A 118 5.21 3.13 11.33
CA LEU A 118 5.16 4.00 12.51
C LEU A 118 3.72 4.33 12.93
N PHE A 119 2.81 4.48 11.97
CA PHE A 119 1.39 4.67 12.21
C PHE A 119 0.78 3.45 12.91
N LEU A 120 1.02 2.25 12.38
CA LEU A 120 0.54 1.00 12.99
C LEU A 120 1.15 0.78 14.38
N ASP A 121 2.40 1.16 14.60
CA ASP A 121 3.04 1.10 15.93
C ASP A 121 2.39 2.06 16.93
N SER A 122 1.98 3.27 16.49
CA SER A 122 1.19 4.17 17.32
C SER A 122 -0.14 3.53 17.73
N LEU A 123 -0.83 2.89 16.77
CA LEU A 123 -2.08 2.20 17.04
C LEU A 123 -1.90 1.03 18.01
N ARG A 124 -0.86 0.21 17.84
CA ARG A 124 -0.53 -0.88 18.78
C ARG A 124 -0.29 -0.36 20.19
N LYS A 125 0.45 0.74 20.32
CA LYS A 125 0.87 1.25 21.64
C LYS A 125 -0.26 2.01 22.37
N TYR A 126 -1.02 2.82 21.65
CA TYR A 126 -1.97 3.77 22.25
C TYR A 126 -3.44 3.49 21.91
N GLY A 127 -3.71 2.61 20.93
CA GLY A 127 -5.06 2.39 20.37
C GLY A 127 -5.57 3.56 19.53
N ARG A 128 -4.74 4.58 19.28
CA ARG A 128 -5.03 5.71 18.39
C ARG A 128 -3.73 6.31 17.86
N THR A 129 -3.85 7.21 16.89
CA THR A 129 -2.73 8.01 16.42
C THR A 129 -2.28 9.00 17.50
N TYR A 130 -0.98 9.04 17.74
CA TYR A 130 -0.30 10.12 18.45
C TYR A 130 0.50 10.91 17.42
N GLU A 131 -0.12 11.94 16.86
CA GLU A 131 0.32 12.64 15.64
C GLU A 131 1.70 13.28 15.81
N MET A 132 1.94 13.94 16.95
CA MET A 132 3.24 14.58 17.24
C MET A 132 4.37 13.54 17.30
N GLY A 133 4.18 12.44 18.02
CA GLY A 133 5.19 11.39 18.12
C GLY A 133 5.39 10.63 16.81
N LEU A 134 4.33 10.46 16.02
CA LEU A 134 4.40 9.86 14.69
C LEU A 134 5.27 10.71 13.76
N MET A 135 4.98 12.01 13.65
CA MET A 135 5.74 12.93 12.79
C MET A 135 7.19 13.09 13.25
N LEU A 136 7.43 13.21 14.56
CA LEU A 136 8.78 13.29 15.09
C LEU A 136 9.59 12.04 14.73
N LYS A 137 9.04 10.85 14.99
CA LYS A 137 9.69 9.58 14.63
C LYS A 137 9.92 9.47 13.13
N TYR A 138 8.95 9.86 12.32
CA TYR A 138 9.06 9.82 10.86
C TYR A 138 10.21 10.70 10.36
N ASN A 139 10.28 11.95 10.80
CA ASN A 139 11.33 12.89 10.40
C ASN A 139 12.72 12.50 10.91
N LEU A 140 12.80 11.92 12.11
CA LEU A 140 14.05 11.35 12.64
C LEU A 140 14.53 10.14 11.82
N ASN A 141 13.63 9.22 11.46
CA ASN A 141 13.97 8.05 10.63
C ASN A 141 14.31 8.43 9.18
N LEU A 142 13.81 9.57 8.69
CA LEU A 142 14.17 10.14 7.39
C LEU A 142 15.38 11.09 7.44
N HIS A 143 16.03 11.26 8.59
CA HIS A 143 17.14 12.21 8.78
C HIS A 143 16.81 13.65 8.36
N THR A 144 15.55 14.07 8.51
CA THR A 144 15.05 15.42 8.16
C THR A 144 14.32 16.07 9.34
N PRO A 145 14.99 16.26 10.49
CA PRO A 145 14.35 16.59 11.77
C PRO A 145 13.54 17.90 11.76
N PHE A 146 13.92 18.87 10.93
CA PHE A 146 13.30 20.20 10.89
C PHE A 146 12.32 20.42 9.73
N LYS A 147 12.09 19.41 8.87
CA LYS A 147 11.29 19.56 7.64
C LYS A 147 9.87 20.09 7.90
N ASP A 148 9.20 19.54 8.91
CA ASP A 148 7.81 19.89 9.23
C ASP A 148 7.71 20.77 10.50
N ALA A 149 8.83 21.30 11.00
CA ALA A 149 8.85 22.02 12.27
C ALA A 149 7.97 23.28 12.24
N MET A 150 8.02 24.06 11.15
CA MET A 150 7.21 25.27 10.99
C MET A 150 5.71 24.96 10.96
N LEU A 151 5.30 23.95 10.18
CA LEU A 151 3.90 23.51 10.12
C LEU A 151 3.44 22.93 11.46
N GLY A 152 4.30 22.17 12.13
CA GLY A 152 4.05 21.63 13.46
C GLY A 152 3.83 22.72 14.50
N LEU A 153 4.61 23.82 14.45
CA LEU A 153 4.42 24.98 15.33
C LEU A 153 3.08 25.69 15.06
N ASP A 154 2.70 25.91 13.79
CA ASP A 154 1.40 26.50 13.45
C ASP A 154 0.24 25.61 13.96
N MET A 155 0.28 24.30 13.68
CA MET A 155 -0.75 23.37 14.14
C MET A 155 -0.81 23.27 15.68
N PHE A 156 0.34 23.32 16.36
CA PHE A 156 0.42 23.34 17.82
C PHE A 156 -0.18 24.62 18.40
N SER A 157 0.15 25.79 17.84
CA SER A 157 -0.40 27.08 18.27
C SER A 157 -1.93 27.14 18.17
N ARG A 158 -2.50 26.39 17.21
CA ARG A 158 -3.95 26.26 17.00
C ARG A 158 -4.59 25.13 17.83
N GLY A 159 -3.84 24.50 18.74
CA GLY A 159 -4.34 23.41 19.59
C GLY A 159 -4.66 22.11 18.84
N LYS A 160 -4.19 21.94 17.60
CA LYS A 160 -4.47 20.74 16.78
C LYS A 160 -3.53 19.57 17.07
N LEU A 161 -2.42 19.82 17.77
CA LEU A 161 -1.43 18.80 18.14
C LEU A 161 -1.29 18.69 19.66
N LYS A 162 -1.36 17.46 20.17
CA LYS A 162 -1.12 17.14 21.58
C LYS A 162 0.33 16.72 21.78
N LEU A 163 0.95 17.13 22.89
CA LEU A 163 2.34 16.76 23.25
C LEU A 163 2.44 15.43 24.02
N ALA A 164 1.33 14.98 24.59
CA ALA A 164 1.27 13.70 25.30
C ALA A 164 0.37 12.73 24.52
N PRO A 165 0.73 11.44 24.47
CA PRO A 165 -0.14 10.43 23.87
C PRO A 165 -1.38 10.20 24.75
N GLU A 166 -2.55 10.15 24.12
CA GLU A 166 -3.80 9.73 24.76
C GLU A 166 -4.08 8.27 24.45
N ARG A 167 -4.47 7.48 25.46
CA ARG A 167 -4.86 6.09 25.28
C ARG A 167 -6.38 5.96 25.31
N ILE A 168 -6.94 5.23 24.33
CA ILE A 168 -8.38 4.98 24.30
C ILE A 168 -8.78 3.85 25.26
N LYS A 169 -10.03 3.87 25.74
CA LYS A 169 -10.58 2.81 26.60
C LYS A 169 -10.56 1.44 25.92
N GLY A 170 -10.94 1.37 24.63
CA GLY A 170 -10.95 0.15 23.81
C GLY A 170 -9.59 -0.25 23.21
N SER A 171 -8.46 0.14 23.81
CA SER A 171 -7.14 -0.16 23.24
C SER A 171 -6.82 -1.65 23.20
N LYS A 172 -7.43 -2.45 24.10
CA LYS A 172 -7.31 -3.91 24.09
C LYS A 172 -8.02 -4.54 22.88
N ASP A 173 -9.19 -4.01 22.51
CA ASP A 173 -9.96 -4.53 21.36
C ASP A 173 -9.21 -4.31 20.05
N ILE A 174 -8.52 -3.17 19.91
CA ILE A 174 -7.65 -2.90 18.75
C ILE A 174 -6.50 -3.90 18.66
N LEU A 175 -5.86 -4.22 19.78
CA LEU A 175 -4.81 -5.23 19.82
C LEU A 175 -5.36 -6.60 19.41
N GLN A 176 -6.55 -6.96 19.91
CA GLN A 176 -7.21 -8.21 19.55
C GLN A 176 -7.52 -8.29 18.04
N ILE A 177 -8.00 -7.20 17.45
CA ILE A 177 -8.24 -7.10 15.99
C ILE A 177 -6.94 -7.34 15.22
N MET A 178 -5.85 -6.67 15.61
CA MET A 178 -4.56 -6.82 14.95
C MET A 178 -4.01 -8.25 15.06
N GLU A 179 -4.15 -8.90 16.20
CA GLU A 179 -3.76 -10.30 16.38
C GLU A 179 -4.60 -11.26 15.52
N ASN A 180 -5.91 -11.00 15.42
CA ASN A 180 -6.80 -11.80 14.60
C ASN A 180 -6.45 -11.67 13.10
N ILE A 181 -6.15 -10.46 12.63
CA ILE A 181 -5.68 -10.23 11.25
C ILE A 181 -4.40 -11.01 11.00
N LYS A 182 -3.42 -10.95 11.92
CA LYS A 182 -2.15 -11.69 11.77
C LYS A 182 -2.39 -13.21 11.66
N LYS A 183 -3.35 -13.76 12.40
CA LYS A 183 -3.74 -15.19 12.29
C LYS A 183 -4.40 -15.52 10.95
N LEU A 184 -5.15 -14.59 10.36
CA LEU A 184 -5.79 -14.76 9.05
C LEU A 184 -4.76 -14.68 7.91
N GLU A 185 -3.77 -13.80 8.01
CA GLU A 185 -2.71 -13.65 7.01
C GLU A 185 -1.71 -14.81 6.99
N MET A 186 -1.61 -15.57 8.09
CA MET A 186 -0.77 -16.78 8.20
C MET A 186 -1.44 -18.05 7.66
N LYS A 187 -2.71 -17.99 7.25
CA LYS A 187 -3.43 -19.09 6.59
C LYS A 187 -3.41 -18.93 5.07
#